data_AF-A0A7S3P3M3-F1
#
_entry.id   AF-A0A7S3P3M3-F1
#
_cell.length_a   1.000
_cell.length_b   1.000
_cell.length_c   1.000
_cell.angle_alpha   90.00
_cell.angle_beta   90.00
_cell.angle_gamma   90.00
#
_symmetry.space_group_name_H-M   'P 1'
#
loop_
_entity.id
_entity.type
_entity.pdbx_description
1 polymer ?
#
loop_
_entity_poly.entity_id
_entity_poly.type
_entity_poly.pdbx_seq_one_letter_code
_entity_poly.pdbx_strand_id
1 'polypeptide(L)'
;VVQVGVAANKESYIHRLGRTGRAGRQGQGIVLLTPAEVAFVKEDLKGLPLNLDSRWQALMDKPLDSNLEEDRKHLTNQVRDGQWPDLEQNVQQVYEALLGYYTSRIRRWSSKGDHQWQDDVVSLATEYCRQTGLNEAPDVTRRLAEQLGLADHPGLVVRDRWVSG
;
A
#
# COMPACT_ATOMS: atom_id res chain seq x y z
N VAL A 1 -18.45 -7.88 -2.87
CA VAL A 1 -17.51 -7.25 -1.91
C VAL A 1 -16.15 -7.18 -2.57
N VAL A 2 -15.60 -5.98 -2.71
CA VAL A 2 -14.22 -5.79 -3.17
C VAL A 2 -13.40 -5.28 -1.99
N GLN A 3 -12.27 -5.91 -1.73
CA GLN A 3 -11.32 -5.53 -0.69
C GLN A 3 -10.01 -5.13 -1.37
N VAL A 4 -9.43 -3.99 -0.98
CA VAL A 4 -8.14 -3.53 -1.48
C VAL A 4 -7.13 -3.64 -0.35
N GLY A 5 -6.00 -4.27 -0.65
CA GLY A 5 -4.93 -4.53 0.31
C GLY A 5 -5.28 -5.56 1.37
N VAL A 6 -4.36 -5.72 2.30
CA VAL A 6 -4.37 -6.77 3.31
C VAL A 6 -5.30 -6.47 4.50
N ALA A 7 -6.03 -7.47 4.99
CA ALA A 7 -6.82 -7.33 6.23
C ALA A 7 -5.92 -7.45 7.46
N ALA A 8 -6.41 -7.04 8.63
CA ALA A 8 -5.63 -7.14 9.87
C ALA A 8 -5.31 -8.60 10.26
N ASN A 9 -6.25 -9.51 9.98
CA ASN A 9 -6.15 -10.95 10.19
C ASN A 9 -7.23 -11.69 9.37
N LYS A 10 -7.21 -13.02 9.44
CA LYS A 10 -8.15 -13.91 8.76
C LYS A 10 -9.60 -13.66 9.16
N GLU A 11 -9.88 -13.45 10.45
CA GLU A 11 -11.22 -13.20 10.98
C GLU A 11 -11.79 -11.90 10.39
N SER A 12 -10.96 -10.85 10.32
CA SER A 12 -11.32 -9.57 9.72
C SER A 12 -11.64 -9.72 8.23
N TYR A 13 -10.84 -10.51 7.50
CA TYR A 13 -11.13 -10.83 6.10
C TYR A 13 -12.49 -11.53 5.93
N ILE A 14 -12.77 -12.55 6.75
CA ILE A 14 -14.03 -13.29 6.73
C ILE A 14 -15.22 -12.39 7.09
N HIS A 15 -15.08 -11.52 8.10
CA HIS A 15 -16.13 -10.58 8.49
C HIS A 15 -16.47 -9.55 7.42
N ARG A 16 -15.46 -9.07 6.68
CA ARG A 16 -15.65 -8.20 5.51
C ARG A 16 -16.37 -8.96 4.39
N LEU A 17 -15.98 -10.21 4.14
CA LEU A 17 -16.61 -11.05 3.13
C LEU A 17 -18.08 -11.37 3.47
N GLY A 18 -18.41 -11.57 4.75
CA GLY A 18 -19.77 -11.81 5.24
C GLY A 18 -20.78 -10.66 5.03
N ARG A 19 -20.39 -9.60 4.32
CA ARG A 19 -21.28 -8.53 3.84
C ARG A 19 -21.99 -8.89 2.53
N THR A 20 -21.58 -9.94 1.82
CA THR A 20 -22.27 -10.48 0.64
C THR A 20 -22.82 -11.89 0.89
N GLY A 21 -23.60 -12.45 -0.04
CA GLY A 21 -24.04 -13.85 0.00
C GLY A 21 -24.99 -14.19 1.16
N ARG A 22 -25.82 -13.24 1.61
CA ARG A 22 -26.73 -13.41 2.76
C ARG A 22 -28.08 -13.99 2.35
N ALA A 23 -28.75 -14.65 3.31
CA ALA A 23 -30.11 -15.17 3.17
C ALA A 23 -30.30 -16.07 1.92
N GLY A 24 -29.35 -16.99 1.70
CA GLY A 24 -29.39 -17.94 0.58
C GLY A 24 -29.09 -17.34 -0.80
N ARG A 25 -28.74 -16.05 -0.88
CA ARG A 25 -28.34 -15.42 -2.15
C ARG A 25 -26.87 -15.70 -2.46
N GLN A 26 -26.54 -15.74 -3.75
CA GLN A 26 -25.15 -15.78 -4.20
C GLN A 26 -24.45 -14.46 -3.86
N GLY A 27 -23.14 -14.54 -3.59
CA GLY A 27 -22.29 -13.39 -3.29
C GLY A 27 -20.88 -13.61 -3.83
N GLN A 28 -20.24 -12.52 -4.23
CA GLN A 28 -18.87 -12.56 -4.76
C GLN A 28 -17.94 -11.69 -3.90
N GLY A 29 -16.79 -12.26 -3.54
CA GLY A 29 -15.69 -11.58 -2.89
C GLY A 29 -14.49 -11.49 -3.82
N ILE A 30 -13.92 -10.30 -3.96
CA ILE A 30 -12.66 -10.05 -4.66
C ILE A 30 -11.71 -9.36 -3.68
N VAL A 31 -10.46 -9.80 -3.64
CA VAL A 31 -9.38 -9.12 -2.92
C VAL A 31 -8.30 -8.74 -3.92
N LEU A 32 -7.94 -7.45 -3.93
CA LEU A 32 -6.91 -6.88 -4.76
C LEU A 32 -5.67 -6.67 -3.90
N LEU A 33 -4.56 -7.29 -4.29
CA LEU A 33 -3.30 -7.28 -3.55
C LEU A 33 -2.17 -6.88 -4.50
N THR A 34 -1.22 -6.10 -3.99
CA THR A 34 0.07 -5.89 -4.66
C THR A 34 0.95 -7.14 -4.57
N PRO A 35 2.00 -7.28 -5.41
CA PRO A 35 2.91 -8.43 -5.33
C PRO A 35 3.49 -8.66 -3.92
N ALA A 36 3.87 -7.60 -3.21
CA ALA A 36 4.40 -7.66 -1.85
C ALA A 36 3.35 -8.13 -0.81
N GLU A 37 2.07 -7.99 -1.12
CA GLU A 37 0.97 -8.40 -0.25
C GLU A 37 0.50 -9.84 -0.50
N VAL A 38 0.94 -10.51 -1.57
CA VAL A 38 0.48 -11.87 -1.92
C VAL A 38 0.79 -12.89 -0.83
N ALA A 39 1.85 -12.67 -0.04
CA ALA A 39 2.18 -13.52 1.10
C ALA A 39 1.01 -13.63 2.11
N PHE A 40 0.18 -12.59 2.23
CA PHE A 40 -1.05 -12.62 3.05
C PHE A 40 -1.97 -13.79 2.72
N VAL A 41 -2.09 -14.16 1.45
CA VAL A 41 -2.95 -15.28 1.02
C VAL A 41 -2.41 -16.61 1.53
N LYS A 42 -1.08 -16.79 1.49
CA LYS A 42 -0.40 -18.04 1.87
C LYS A 42 -0.29 -18.18 3.39
N GLU A 43 0.09 -17.10 4.06
CA GLU A 43 0.41 -17.10 5.48
C GLU A 43 -0.83 -16.89 6.35
N ASP A 44 -1.62 -15.84 6.09
CA ASP A 44 -2.70 -15.42 6.98
C ASP A 44 -4.05 -16.04 6.57
N LEU A 45 -4.31 -16.22 5.27
CA LEU A 45 -5.56 -16.77 4.75
C LEU A 45 -5.52 -18.29 4.48
N LYS A 46 -4.54 -18.98 5.05
CA LYS A 46 -4.34 -20.42 4.88
C LYS A 46 -5.62 -21.21 5.13
N GLY A 47 -5.91 -22.16 4.22
CA GLY A 47 -7.08 -23.03 4.29
C GLY A 47 -8.38 -22.40 3.76
N LEU A 48 -8.35 -21.16 3.26
CA LEU A 48 -9.46 -20.61 2.48
C LEU A 48 -9.29 -20.96 1.00
N PRO A 49 -10.39 -21.26 0.28
CA PRO A 49 -10.36 -21.63 -1.14
C PRO A 49 -10.20 -20.37 -2.02
N LEU A 50 -9.06 -19.71 -1.91
CA LEU A 50 -8.72 -18.51 -2.68
C LEU A 50 -7.92 -18.90 -3.91
N ASN A 51 -8.36 -18.46 -5.08
CA ASN A 51 -7.67 -18.68 -6.34
C ASN A 51 -7.39 -17.34 -7.00
N LEU A 52 -6.20 -17.23 -7.62
CA LEU A 52 -5.93 -16.12 -8.53
C LEU A 52 -6.79 -16.32 -9.78
N ASP A 53 -7.71 -15.40 -10.01
CA ASP A 53 -8.60 -15.45 -11.18
C ASP A 53 -7.89 -14.81 -12.38
N SER A 54 -7.57 -15.63 -13.39
CA SER A 54 -6.84 -15.20 -14.58
C SER A 54 -7.56 -14.11 -15.37
N ARG A 55 -8.90 -14.02 -15.28
CA ARG A 55 -9.67 -12.97 -15.97
C ARG A 55 -9.45 -11.62 -15.33
N TRP A 56 -9.41 -11.57 -13.99
CA TRP A 56 -9.11 -10.36 -13.25
C TRP A 56 -7.64 -9.97 -13.41
N GLN A 57 -6.72 -10.94 -13.38
CA GLN A 57 -5.30 -10.67 -13.64
C GLN A 57 -5.08 -10.07 -15.03
N ALA A 58 -5.66 -10.67 -16.07
CA ALA A 58 -5.56 -10.16 -17.43
C ALA A 58 -6.21 -8.79 -17.64
N LEU A 59 -7.13 -8.38 -16.76
CA LEU A 59 -7.65 -7.01 -16.75
C LEU A 59 -6.66 -6.03 -16.11
N MET A 60 -6.01 -6.43 -15.01
CA MET A 60 -5.01 -5.60 -14.31
C MET A 60 -3.72 -5.42 -15.12
N ASP A 61 -3.36 -6.41 -15.96
CA ASP A 61 -2.17 -6.35 -16.82
C ASP A 61 -2.36 -5.44 -18.04
N LYS A 62 -3.59 -4.98 -18.31
CA LYS A 62 -3.85 -4.04 -19.40
C LYS A 62 -3.39 -2.63 -19.00
N PRO A 63 -2.85 -1.85 -19.97
CA PRO A 63 -2.63 -0.44 -19.73
C PRO A 63 -3.95 0.25 -19.37
N LEU A 64 -3.85 1.33 -18.58
CA LEU A 64 -5.01 2.18 -18.30
C LEU A 64 -5.64 2.68 -19.62
N ASP A 65 -6.96 2.81 -19.60
CA ASP A 65 -7.68 3.49 -20.67
C ASP A 65 -7.11 4.91 -20.86
N SER A 66 -7.00 5.37 -22.11
CA SER A 66 -6.37 6.65 -22.41
C SER A 66 -7.06 7.82 -21.71
N ASN A 67 -8.38 7.78 -21.56
CA ASN A 67 -9.12 8.84 -20.87
C ASN A 67 -8.82 8.84 -19.37
N LEU A 68 -8.73 7.65 -18.75
CA LEU A 68 -8.34 7.53 -17.34
C LEU A 68 -6.90 7.99 -17.10
N GLU A 69 -6.01 7.71 -18.06
CA GLU A 69 -4.62 8.16 -17.99
C GLU A 69 -4.50 9.69 -18.14
N GLU A 70 -5.34 10.31 -18.97
CA GLU A 70 -5.46 11.76 -19.08
C GLU A 70 -6.03 12.38 -17.80
N ASP A 71 -7.11 11.82 -17.24
CA ASP A 71 -7.69 12.27 -15.96
C ASP A 71 -6.67 12.17 -14.82
N ARG A 72 -5.93 11.06 -14.75
CA ARG A 72 -4.86 10.86 -13.77
C ARG A 72 -3.79 11.94 -13.92
N LYS A 73 -3.29 12.18 -15.13
CA LYS A 73 -2.29 13.23 -15.40
C LYS A 73 -2.82 14.61 -15.02
N HIS A 74 -4.07 14.91 -15.33
CA HIS A 74 -4.69 16.18 -14.98
C HIS A 74 -4.71 16.38 -13.46
N LEU A 75 -5.18 15.39 -12.70
CA LEU A 75 -5.19 15.45 -11.22
C LEU A 75 -3.77 15.59 -10.65
N THR A 76 -2.82 14.77 -11.11
CA THR A 76 -1.41 14.82 -10.69
C THR A 76 -0.80 16.19 -10.99
N ASN A 77 -1.10 16.81 -12.14
CA ASN A 77 -0.61 18.15 -12.48
C ASN A 77 -1.20 19.22 -11.55
N GLN A 78 -2.48 19.13 -11.20
CA GLN A 78 -3.09 20.09 -10.25
C GLN A 78 -2.40 20.04 -8.88
N VAL A 79 -2.06 18.84 -8.40
CA VAL A 79 -1.31 18.68 -7.14
C VAL A 79 0.06 19.33 -7.26
N ARG A 80 0.79 19.03 -8.34
CA ARG A 80 2.13 19.60 -8.60
C ARG A 80 2.12 21.12 -8.73
N ASP A 81 1.06 21.68 -9.32
CA ASP A 81 0.89 23.12 -9.53
C ASP A 81 0.38 23.83 -8.25
N GLY A 82 0.31 23.13 -7.11
CA GLY A 82 -0.03 23.69 -5.80
C GLY A 82 -1.51 23.99 -5.60
N GLN A 83 -2.40 23.43 -6.44
CA GLN A 83 -3.85 23.65 -6.33
C GLN A 83 -4.48 22.90 -5.15
N TRP A 84 -3.71 22.01 -4.50
CA TRP A 84 -4.14 21.16 -3.38
C TRP A 84 -3.15 21.24 -2.21
N PRO A 85 -2.99 22.39 -1.53
CA PRO A 85 -1.95 22.59 -0.50
C PRO A 85 -2.11 21.64 0.70
N ASP A 86 -3.34 21.35 1.12
CA ASP A 86 -3.60 20.42 2.22
C ASP A 86 -3.20 18.98 1.88
N LEU A 87 -3.18 18.63 0.58
CA LEU A 87 -2.82 17.28 0.15
C LEU A 87 -1.36 16.98 0.45
N GLU A 88 -0.44 17.94 0.29
CA GLU A 88 0.98 17.72 0.53
C GLU A 88 1.24 17.33 2.00
N GLN A 89 0.67 18.07 2.95
CA GLN A 89 0.76 17.76 4.38
C GLN A 89 0.09 16.42 4.72
N ASN A 90 -1.02 16.09 4.06
CA ASN A 90 -1.70 14.81 4.25
C ASN A 90 -0.90 13.64 3.68
N VAL A 91 -0.20 13.84 2.56
CA VAL A 91 0.62 12.79 1.94
C VAL A 91 1.82 12.43 2.82
N GLN A 92 2.44 13.39 3.52
CA GLN A 92 3.45 13.10 4.54
C GLN A 92 2.93 12.10 5.59
N GLN A 93 1.75 12.39 6.16
CA GLN A 93 1.14 11.54 7.19
C GLN A 93 0.74 10.18 6.64
N VAL A 94 0.21 10.13 5.42
CA VAL A 94 -0.11 8.89 4.71
C VAL A 94 1.16 8.07 4.46
N TYR A 95 2.26 8.69 4.03
CA TYR A 95 3.52 8.02 3.79
C TYR A 95 4.06 7.35 5.06
N GLU A 96 4.14 8.09 6.17
CA GLU A 96 4.56 7.54 7.47
C GLU A 96 3.63 6.41 7.95
N ALA A 97 2.32 6.57 7.74
CA ALA A 97 1.34 5.54 8.08
C ALA A 97 1.49 4.28 7.21
N LEU A 98 1.75 4.41 5.91
CA LEU A 98 1.99 3.31 4.99
C LEU A 98 3.27 2.56 5.35
N LEU A 99 4.36 3.28 5.65
CA LEU A 99 5.61 2.67 6.11
C LEU A 99 5.38 1.85 7.37
N GLY A 100 4.69 2.39 8.38
CA GLY A 100 4.37 1.65 9.61
C GLY A 100 3.46 0.45 9.36
N TYR A 101 2.41 0.64 8.56
CA TYR A 101 1.46 -0.40 8.19
C TYR A 101 2.14 -1.58 7.50
N TYR A 102 2.94 -1.32 6.45
CA TYR A 102 3.59 -2.36 5.67
C TYR A 102 4.77 -2.99 6.42
N THR A 103 5.54 -2.22 7.19
CA THR A 103 6.58 -2.76 8.08
C THR A 103 6.00 -3.82 9.01
N SER A 104 4.86 -3.56 9.65
CA SER A 104 4.25 -4.52 10.59
C SER A 104 3.75 -5.82 9.97
N ARG A 105 3.58 -5.85 8.64
CA ARG A 105 2.93 -6.95 7.89
C ARG A 105 3.94 -7.71 7.06
N ILE A 106 4.63 -7.04 6.16
CA ILE A 106 5.60 -7.66 5.26
C ILE A 106 6.74 -8.29 6.07
N ARG A 107 7.25 -7.58 7.08
CA ARG A 107 8.29 -8.10 7.98
C ARG A 107 7.87 -9.38 8.70
N ARG A 108 6.57 -9.56 9.00
CA ARG A 108 6.04 -10.77 9.65
C ARG A 108 6.11 -11.98 8.74
N TRP A 109 5.93 -11.79 7.43
CA TRP A 109 6.03 -12.85 6.43
C TRP A 109 7.46 -13.08 5.95
N SER A 110 8.42 -12.28 6.43
CA SER A 110 9.81 -12.36 6.04
C SER A 110 10.57 -13.36 6.88
N SER A 111 11.53 -14.05 6.26
CA SER A 111 12.39 -15.00 6.98
C SER A 111 13.39 -14.27 7.88
N LYS A 112 13.87 -14.96 8.92
CA LYS A 112 14.90 -14.38 9.80
C LYS A 112 16.17 -14.08 9.00
N GLY A 113 16.63 -12.83 9.06
CA GLY A 113 17.82 -12.37 8.33
C GLY A 113 17.54 -11.92 6.89
N ASP A 114 16.30 -12.06 6.42
CA ASP A 114 15.85 -11.45 5.19
C ASP A 114 15.66 -9.94 5.40
N HIS A 115 16.24 -9.15 4.51
CA HIS A 115 16.16 -7.69 4.50
C HIS A 115 15.36 -7.16 3.29
N GLN A 116 14.94 -8.03 2.36
CA GLN A 116 14.17 -7.66 1.18
C GLN A 116 12.85 -6.94 1.53
N TRP A 117 12.28 -7.24 2.69
CA TRP A 117 11.08 -6.57 3.18
C TRP A 117 11.26 -5.07 3.36
N GLN A 118 12.48 -4.59 3.61
CA GLN A 118 12.76 -3.16 3.73
C GLN A 118 12.56 -2.48 2.38
N ASP A 119 13.12 -3.08 1.32
CA ASP A 119 12.95 -2.62 -0.06
C ASP A 119 11.47 -2.66 -0.48
N ASP A 120 10.76 -3.75 -0.16
CA ASP A 120 9.35 -3.90 -0.51
C ASP A 120 8.47 -2.84 0.17
N VAL A 121 8.70 -2.58 1.47
CA VAL A 121 7.98 -1.56 2.23
C VAL A 121 8.24 -0.16 1.68
N VAL A 122 9.52 0.19 1.47
CA VAL A 122 9.89 1.53 1.01
C VAL A 122 9.43 1.75 -0.42
N SER A 123 9.59 0.76 -1.30
CA SER A 123 9.14 0.85 -2.69
C SER A 123 7.63 1.02 -2.77
N LEU A 124 6.86 0.25 -2.00
CA LEU A 124 5.40 0.31 -2.01
C LEU A 124 4.88 1.64 -1.47
N ALA A 125 5.38 2.11 -0.33
CA ALA A 125 4.98 3.39 0.24
C ALA A 125 5.35 4.56 -0.69
N THR A 126 6.54 4.52 -1.28
CA THR A 126 7.01 5.56 -2.20
C THR A 126 6.20 5.58 -3.49
N GLU A 127 5.82 4.42 -4.02
CA GLU A 127 4.99 4.32 -5.22
C GLU A 127 3.60 4.93 -5.00
N TYR A 128 2.97 4.69 -3.84
CA TYR A 128 1.71 5.36 -3.48
C TYR A 128 1.86 6.89 -3.47
N CYS A 129 2.96 7.42 -2.93
CA CYS A 129 3.22 8.86 -2.93
C CYS A 129 3.50 9.42 -4.33
N ARG A 130 4.24 8.70 -5.18
CA ARG A 130 4.48 9.15 -6.56
C ARG A 130 3.20 9.28 -7.38
N GLN A 131 2.21 8.44 -7.10
CA GLN A 131 0.92 8.50 -7.79
C GLN A 131 0.08 9.72 -7.40
N THR A 132 0.40 10.43 -6.31
CA THR A 132 -0.33 11.66 -5.93
C THR A 132 0.13 12.90 -6.71
N GLY A 133 1.27 12.83 -7.40
CA GLY A 133 1.84 13.96 -8.14
C GLY A 133 2.85 14.81 -7.39
N LEU A 134 3.28 14.36 -6.21
CA LEU A 134 4.46 14.92 -5.55
C LEU A 134 5.73 14.60 -6.35
N ASN A 135 6.65 15.56 -6.40
CA ASN A 135 7.91 15.43 -7.14
C ASN A 135 8.88 14.45 -6.46
N GLU A 136 8.84 14.36 -5.13
CA GLU A 136 9.75 13.56 -4.32
C GLU A 136 8.99 12.81 -3.22
N ALA A 137 9.55 11.70 -2.75
CA ALA A 137 9.01 10.98 -1.61
C ALA A 137 9.22 11.84 -0.34
N PRO A 138 8.23 11.91 0.57
CA PRO A 138 8.39 12.71 1.78
C PRO A 138 9.49 12.18 2.69
N ASP A 139 10.15 13.07 3.43
CA ASP A 139 11.19 12.70 4.40
C ASP A 139 10.58 12.16 5.69
N VAL A 140 11.28 11.30 6.43
CA VAL A 140 10.81 10.80 7.74
C VAL A 140 11.79 11.11 8.85
N THR A 141 11.30 11.25 10.08
CA THR A 141 12.19 11.45 11.23
C THR A 141 13.11 10.24 11.45
N ARG A 142 14.38 10.49 11.80
CA ARG A 142 15.31 9.42 12.21
C ARG A 142 14.70 8.46 13.23
N ARG A 143 14.03 9.02 14.25
CA ARG A 143 13.34 8.21 15.27
C ARG A 143 12.32 7.24 14.65
N LEU A 144 11.48 7.70 13.73
CA LEU A 144 10.51 6.83 13.07
C LEU A 144 11.23 5.76 12.23
N ALA A 145 12.23 6.16 11.45
CA ALA A 145 13.00 5.25 10.61
C ALA A 145 13.69 4.16 11.45
N GLU A 146 14.27 4.50 12.60
CA GLU A 146 14.85 3.54 13.56
C GLU A 146 13.80 2.61 14.15
N GLN A 147 12.64 3.14 14.56
CA GLN A 147 11.54 2.33 15.10
C GLN A 147 11.02 1.31 14.08
N LEU A 148 11.01 1.67 12.80
CA LEU A 148 10.62 0.78 11.71
C LEU A 148 11.74 -0.15 11.27
N GLY A 149 12.99 0.09 11.69
CA GLY A 149 14.16 -0.65 11.23
C GLY A 149 14.51 -0.33 9.77
N LEU A 150 14.30 0.92 9.35
CA LEU A 150 14.54 1.43 7.98
C LEU A 150 15.54 2.60 7.96
N ALA A 151 16.17 2.93 9.09
CA ALA A 151 17.04 4.11 9.23
C ALA A 151 18.19 4.18 8.23
N ASP A 152 18.75 3.04 7.84
CA ASP A 152 19.89 2.94 6.91
C ASP A 152 19.47 2.58 5.48
N HIS A 153 18.16 2.56 5.19
CA HIS A 153 17.65 2.16 3.89
C HIS A 153 17.90 3.26 2.83
N PRO A 154 18.56 2.97 1.70
CA PRO A 154 18.99 3.99 0.74
C PRO A 154 17.83 4.69 0.01
N GLY A 155 16.66 4.04 -0.06
CA GLY A 155 15.46 4.61 -0.66
C GLY A 155 14.63 5.52 0.25
N LEU A 156 15.07 5.76 1.50
CA LEU A 156 14.34 6.55 2.49
C LEU A 156 15.10 7.84 2.80
N VAL A 157 14.44 8.99 2.64
CA VAL A 157 15.01 10.29 3.05
C VAL A 157 14.78 10.46 4.55
N VAL A 158 15.85 10.45 5.33
CA VAL A 158 15.78 10.55 6.79
C VAL A 158 16.20 11.94 7.24
N ARG A 159 15.29 12.69 7.88
CA ARG A 159 15.61 13.95 8.54
C ARG A 159 16.13 13.72 9.96
N ASP A 160 17.26 14.32 10.26
CA ASP A 160 17.71 14.52 11.64
C ASP A 160 16.83 15.58 12.30
N ARG A 161 16.42 15.37 13.56
CA ARG A 161 15.70 16.43 14.29
C ARG A 161 16.67 17.61 14.50
N TRP A 162 16.40 18.76 13.87
CA TRP A 162 16.18 20.08 14.49
C TRP A 162 16.14 21.20 13.43
N VAL A 163 15.03 21.96 13.38
CA VAL A 163 15.08 23.43 13.29
C VAL A 163 14.04 23.97 14.26
N SER A 164 14.50 24.45 15.40
CA SER A 164 13.78 25.46 16.17
C SER A 164 13.75 26.75 15.35
N GLY A 165 12.55 27.17 14.96
CA GLY A 165 12.24 28.57 14.71
C GLY A 165 11.55 29.14 15.93
#